data_AF-A0AAV1HTZ5-F1
#
_entry.id   AF-A0AAV1HTZ5-F1
#
_cell.length_a   1.000
_cell.length_b   1.000
_cell.length_c   1.000
_cell.angle_alpha   90.00
_cell.angle_beta   90.00
_cell.angle_gamma   90.00
#
_symmetry.space_group_name_H-M   'P 1'
#
loop_
_entity.id
_entity.type
_entity.pdbx_description
1 polymer ?
#
loop_
_entity_poly.entity_id
_entity_poly.type
_entity_poly.pdbx_seq_one_letter_code
_entity_poly.pdbx_strand_id
1 'polypeptide(L)'
;MSAPNGTSVQHTAQVSPVNGSARPAARVATPRVKPQAEAVRPMPTAPLTAVVHDAVRRWFQEAHKEAQRGDVKQQALIGQMLMEGYGCERDPAAGKEWADKARRRGYRMAGVYCEL
;
A
#
# COMPACT_ATOMS: atom_id res chain seq x y z
N MET A 1 -48.69 56.74 31.25
CA MET A 1 -49.40 57.48 30.18
C MET A 1 -49.78 56.44 29.13
N SER A 2 -50.86 55.69 29.35
CA SER A 2 -52.20 55.95 28.77
C SER A 2 -52.10 56.15 27.26
N ALA A 3 -52.13 55.05 26.48
CA ALA A 3 -53.30 54.53 25.75
C ALA A 3 -53.62 55.40 24.49
N PRO A 4 -54.57 55.07 23.59
CA PRO A 4 -55.41 53.89 23.44
C PRO A 4 -55.63 53.46 21.96
N ASN A 5 -56.58 52.54 21.75
CA ASN A 5 -57.47 52.39 20.59
C ASN A 5 -56.82 51.95 19.26
N GLY A 6 -57.28 50.86 18.64
CA GLY A 6 -58.69 50.55 18.37
C GLY A 6 -58.99 50.97 16.92
N THR A 7 -59.92 50.25 16.28
CA THR A 7 -60.61 50.56 15.00
C THR A 7 -60.34 49.53 13.90
N SER A 8 -61.25 48.54 13.86
CA SER A 8 -61.97 48.01 12.68
C SER A 8 -62.01 49.03 11.52
N VAL A 9 -62.03 48.73 10.22
CA VAL A 9 -63.06 48.02 9.47
C VAL A 9 -62.52 47.71 8.07
N GLN A 10 -63.15 46.69 7.50
CA GLN A 10 -63.03 46.03 6.22
C GLN A 10 -63.37 46.87 4.97
N HIS A 11 -63.18 46.22 3.81
CA HIS A 11 -63.67 46.47 2.45
C HIS A 11 -62.75 47.36 1.60
N THR A 12 -62.21 46.87 0.47
CA THR A 12 -62.99 46.38 -0.67
C THR A 12 -62.39 45.16 -1.37
N ALA A 13 -63.30 44.38 -1.95
CA ALA A 13 -63.04 43.16 -2.71
C ALA A 13 -62.96 43.42 -4.22
N GLN A 14 -62.37 42.44 -4.91
CA GLN A 14 -62.44 42.14 -6.36
C GLN A 14 -61.66 43.09 -7.27
N VAL A 15 -60.78 42.60 -8.17
CA VAL A 15 -61.11 41.78 -9.35
C VAL A 15 -60.02 40.73 -9.67
N SER A 16 -60.49 39.55 -10.08
CA SER A 16 -59.80 38.30 -10.46
C SER A 16 -59.08 38.35 -11.84
N PRO A 17 -58.70 37.21 -12.45
CA PRO A 17 -57.55 36.35 -12.14
C PRO A 17 -56.57 36.27 -13.33
N VAL A 18 -55.30 35.96 -13.08
CA VAL A 18 -54.43 35.43 -14.15
C VAL A 18 -53.57 34.29 -13.61
N ASN A 19 -53.86 33.15 -14.22
CA ASN A 19 -53.28 31.82 -14.20
C ASN A 19 -51.74 31.76 -14.10
N GLY A 20 -51.22 30.72 -13.42
CA GLY A 20 -49.90 30.17 -13.77
C GLY A 20 -48.92 29.87 -12.62
N SER A 21 -49.06 28.67 -12.06
CA SER A 21 -47.98 27.79 -11.55
C SER A 21 -46.81 28.36 -10.74
N ALA A 22 -46.89 28.08 -9.43
CA ALA A 22 -45.85 27.42 -8.62
C ALA A 22 -44.37 27.75 -8.90
N ARG A 23 -43.75 28.47 -7.95
CA ARG A 23 -42.29 28.47 -7.74
C ARG A 23 -41.79 27.03 -7.54
N PRO A 24 -40.58 26.72 -8.04
CA PRO A 24 -39.68 25.92 -7.24
C PRO A 24 -38.41 26.69 -6.92
N ALA A 25 -38.00 26.57 -5.66
CA ALA A 25 -36.75 27.07 -5.12
C ALA A 25 -35.57 26.56 -5.95
N ALA A 26 -34.68 27.48 -6.34
CA ALA A 26 -33.41 27.16 -6.97
C ALA A 26 -32.58 26.28 -6.01
N ARG A 27 -32.48 25.00 -6.34
CA ARG A 27 -31.68 24.00 -5.62
C ARG A 27 -30.20 24.32 -5.88
N VAL A 28 -29.51 24.76 -4.84
CA VAL A 28 -28.04 24.90 -4.83
C VAL A 28 -27.44 23.56 -5.25
N ALA A 29 -26.73 23.56 -6.38
CA ALA A 29 -26.02 22.39 -6.86
C ALA A 29 -24.84 22.12 -5.93
N THR A 30 -25.00 21.13 -5.05
CA THR A 30 -23.86 20.58 -4.31
C THR A 30 -22.97 19.82 -5.30
N PRO A 31 -21.64 20.05 -5.29
CA PRO A 31 -20.74 19.24 -6.09
C PRO A 31 -20.81 17.81 -5.54
N ARG A 32 -21.30 16.90 -6.38
CA ARG A 32 -21.35 15.47 -6.12
C ARG A 32 -19.93 14.94 -6.03
N VAL A 33 -19.35 14.95 -4.85
CA VAL A 33 -18.13 14.20 -4.54
C VAL A 33 -18.48 12.74 -4.77
N LYS A 34 -17.93 12.15 -5.84
CA LYS A 34 -18.00 10.71 -6.07
C LYS A 34 -17.33 10.04 -4.87
N PRO A 35 -17.96 9.05 -4.21
CA PRO A 35 -17.25 8.28 -3.21
C PRO A 35 -16.07 7.62 -3.93
N GLN A 36 -14.86 8.07 -3.65
CA GLN A 36 -13.70 7.24 -3.88
C GLN A 36 -13.84 6.12 -2.85
N ALA A 37 -14.48 5.04 -3.27
CA ALA A 37 -14.26 3.76 -2.64
C ALA A 37 -12.74 3.58 -2.72
N GLU A 38 -12.07 3.78 -1.59
CA GLU A 38 -10.74 3.25 -1.38
C GLU A 38 -10.86 1.77 -1.73
N ALA A 39 -10.43 1.45 -2.96
CA ALA A 39 -10.33 0.10 -3.41
C ALA A 39 -9.33 -0.53 -2.44
N VAL A 40 -9.85 -1.28 -1.46
CA VAL A 40 -9.07 -2.25 -0.70
C VAL A 40 -8.38 -3.04 -1.77
N ARG A 41 -7.08 -2.75 -1.98
CA ARG A 41 -6.33 -3.38 -3.06
C ARG A 41 -6.47 -4.86 -2.83
N PRO A 42 -7.07 -5.63 -3.75
CA PRO A 42 -7.14 -7.07 -3.58
C PRO A 42 -5.71 -7.52 -3.37
N MET A 43 -5.45 -8.14 -2.20
CA MET A 43 -4.14 -8.71 -1.92
C MET A 43 -3.80 -9.59 -3.11
N PRO A 44 -2.60 -9.47 -3.68
CA PRO A 44 -2.24 -10.25 -4.85
C PRO A 44 -2.45 -11.72 -4.50
N THR A 45 -3.44 -12.35 -5.14
CA THR A 45 -3.73 -13.78 -5.00
C THR A 45 -2.72 -14.55 -5.84
N ALA A 46 -1.44 -14.34 -5.54
CA ALA A 46 -0.38 -15.14 -6.10
C ALA A 46 -0.38 -16.49 -5.38
N PRO A 47 -0.02 -17.59 -6.08
CA PRO A 47 0.20 -18.85 -5.40
C PRO A 47 1.31 -18.68 -4.36
N LEU A 48 1.20 -19.38 -3.24
CA LEU A 48 2.17 -19.29 -2.14
C LEU A 48 3.61 -19.51 -2.64
N THR A 49 3.78 -20.43 -3.58
CA THR A 49 5.04 -20.71 -4.26
C THR A 49 5.64 -19.47 -4.92
N ALA A 50 4.84 -18.63 -5.59
CA ALA A 50 5.34 -17.41 -6.23
C ALA A 50 5.79 -16.37 -5.20
N VAL A 51 5.06 -16.22 -4.10
CA VAL A 51 5.45 -15.32 -3.00
C VAL A 51 6.75 -15.78 -2.36
N VAL A 52 6.90 -17.09 -2.12
CA VAL A 52 8.14 -17.67 -1.58
C VAL A 52 9.30 -17.47 -2.55
N HIS A 53 9.12 -17.73 -3.85
CA HIS A 53 10.17 -17.49 -4.84
C HIS A 53 10.61 -16.03 -4.89
N ASP A 54 9.66 -15.09 -4.83
CA ASP A 54 9.96 -13.67 -4.82
C ASP A 54 10.72 -13.27 -3.54
N ALA A 55 10.31 -13.80 -2.38
CA ALA A 55 11.00 -13.59 -1.11
C ALA A 55 12.43 -14.13 -1.13
N VAL A 56 12.64 -15.37 -1.60
CA VAL A 56 13.99 -15.97 -1.66
C VAL A 56 14.87 -15.23 -2.68
N ARG A 57 14.31 -14.75 -3.80
CA ARG A 57 15.05 -13.93 -4.77
C ARG A 57 15.52 -12.62 -4.17
N ARG A 58 14.66 -11.91 -3.44
CA ARG A 58 15.02 -10.65 -2.76
C ARG A 58 16.07 -10.90 -1.68
N TRP A 59 15.90 -11.97 -0.90
CA TRP A 59 16.86 -12.36 0.12
C TRP A 59 18.25 -12.61 -0.48
N PHE A 60 18.33 -13.33 -1.61
CA PHE A 60 19.59 -13.55 -2.32
C PHE A 60 20.26 -12.22 -2.73
N GLN A 61 19.48 -11.27 -3.26
CA GLN A 61 19.99 -9.98 -3.70
C GLN A 61 20.55 -9.15 -2.54
N GLU A 62 19.85 -9.13 -1.40
CA GLU A 62 20.31 -8.43 -0.20
C GLU A 62 21.57 -9.07 0.38
N ALA A 63 21.58 -10.40 0.53
CA ALA A 63 22.74 -11.14 1.02
C ALA A 63 23.96 -10.95 0.10
N HIS A 64 23.75 -10.95 -1.22
CA HIS A 64 24.80 -10.71 -2.20
C HIS A 64 25.39 -9.29 -2.06
N LYS A 65 24.55 -8.27 -1.86
CA LYS A 65 25.00 -6.90 -1.61
C LYS A 65 25.85 -6.80 -0.34
N GLU A 66 25.42 -7.42 0.75
CA GLU A 66 26.18 -7.37 2.02
C GLU A 66 27.49 -8.17 1.96
N ALA A 67 27.50 -9.29 1.23
CA ALA A 67 28.74 -10.03 1.01
C ALA A 67 29.76 -9.28 0.15
N GLN A 68 29.30 -8.45 -0.80
CA GLN A 68 30.16 -7.53 -1.54
C GLN A 68 30.73 -6.43 -0.63
N ARG A 69 29.96 -5.97 0.37
CA ARG A 69 30.44 -5.05 1.41
C ARG A 69 31.49 -5.68 2.35
N GLY A 70 31.70 -6.99 2.24
CA GLY A 70 32.76 -7.70 2.94
C GLY A 70 32.29 -8.46 4.17
N ASP A 71 30.98 -8.58 4.40
CA ASP A 71 30.44 -9.43 5.47
C ASP A 71 30.73 -10.89 5.17
N VAL A 72 31.52 -11.50 6.04
CA VAL A 72 32.02 -12.87 5.88
C VAL A 72 30.92 -13.90 6.09
N LYS A 73 29.92 -13.60 6.94
CA LYS A 73 28.75 -14.46 7.14
C LYS A 73 27.93 -14.52 5.86
N GLN A 74 27.71 -13.37 5.23
CA GLN A 74 26.93 -13.27 3.99
C GLN A 74 27.65 -13.91 2.81
N GLN A 75 28.98 -13.80 2.73
CA GLN A 75 29.80 -14.50 1.73
C GLN A 75 29.62 -16.02 1.82
N ALA A 76 29.56 -16.58 3.02
CA ALA A 76 29.30 -18.00 3.19
C ALA A 76 27.84 -18.37 2.87
N LEU A 77 26.88 -17.52 3.27
CA LEU A 77 25.45 -17.72 3.01
C LEU A 77 25.15 -17.81 1.51
N ILE A 78 25.57 -16.82 0.71
CA ILE A 78 25.36 -16.88 -0.74
C ILE A 78 26.16 -18.00 -1.40
N GLY A 79 27.31 -18.39 -0.83
CA GLY A 79 28.02 -19.59 -1.26
C GLY A 79 27.10 -20.82 -1.22
N GLN A 80 26.39 -20.99 -0.12
CA GLN A 80 25.41 -22.06 0.05
C GLN A 80 24.17 -21.87 -0.85
N MET A 81 23.63 -20.66 -0.94
CA MET A 81 22.47 -20.37 -1.79
C MET A 81 22.75 -20.67 -3.27
N LEU A 82 23.95 -20.39 -3.77
CA LEU A 82 24.36 -20.70 -5.15
C LEU A 82 24.56 -22.20 -5.38
N MET A 83 25.07 -22.94 -4.38
CA MET A 83 25.21 -24.39 -4.48
C MET A 83 23.87 -25.13 -4.51
N GLU A 84 22.89 -24.64 -3.76
CA GLU A 84 21.54 -25.22 -3.65
C GLU A 84 20.56 -24.65 -4.68
N GLY A 85 20.80 -23.45 -5.21
CA GLY A 85 19.90 -22.77 -6.16
C GLY A 85 18.77 -22.00 -5.49
N TYR A 86 18.99 -21.43 -4.30
CA TYR A 86 17.98 -20.60 -3.62
C TYR A 86 17.95 -19.19 -4.21
N GLY A 87 16.81 -18.82 -4.81
CA GLY A 87 16.56 -17.44 -5.27
C GLY A 87 17.38 -17.00 -6.48
N CYS A 88 18.27 -17.87 -6.97
CA CYS A 88 19.16 -17.69 -8.10
C CYS A 88 19.30 -19.00 -8.88
N GLU A 89 19.89 -18.92 -10.07
CA GLU A 89 20.26 -20.12 -10.82
C GLU A 89 21.40 -20.83 -10.09
N ARG A 90 21.35 -22.16 -10.08
CA ARG A 90 22.32 -22.99 -9.35
C ARG A 90 23.70 -22.87 -10.01
N ASP A 91 24.64 -22.26 -9.31
CA ASP A 91 26.04 -22.14 -9.73
C ASP A 91 26.97 -22.62 -8.60
N PRO A 92 27.30 -23.92 -8.56
CA PRO A 92 28.18 -24.46 -7.53
C PRO A 92 29.62 -23.98 -7.67
N ALA A 93 30.05 -23.49 -8.84
CA ALA A 93 31.41 -22.96 -9.01
C ALA A 93 31.51 -21.59 -8.32
N ALA A 94 30.61 -20.67 -8.63
CA ALA A 94 30.52 -19.39 -7.94
C ALA A 94 30.29 -19.56 -6.43
N GLY A 95 29.44 -20.54 -6.05
CA GLY A 95 29.19 -20.84 -4.64
C GLY A 95 30.44 -21.24 -3.85
N LYS A 96 31.32 -22.05 -4.46
CA LYS A 96 32.61 -22.42 -3.86
C LYS A 96 33.55 -21.24 -3.73
N GLU A 97 33.61 -20.35 -4.72
CA GLU A 97 34.47 -19.16 -4.65
C GLU A 97 34.10 -18.24 -3.50
N TRP A 98 32.80 -18.03 -3.29
CA TRP A 98 32.28 -17.25 -2.16
C TRP A 98 32.55 -17.92 -0.81
N ALA A 99 32.34 -19.24 -0.72
CA ALA A 99 32.66 -20.01 0.48
C ALA A 99 34.17 -19.98 0.80
N ASP A 100 35.02 -20.07 -0.22
CA ASP A 100 36.47 -19.97 -0.07
C ASP A 100 36.91 -18.56 0.35
N LYS A 101 36.24 -17.52 -0.15
CA LYS A 101 36.47 -16.14 0.28
C LYS A 101 36.16 -15.97 1.76
N ALA A 102 35.05 -16.55 2.23
CA ALA A 102 34.69 -16.57 3.64
C ALA A 102 35.73 -17.35 4.48
N ARG A 103 36.09 -18.55 4.04
CA ARG A 103 37.08 -19.42 4.69
C ARG A 103 38.45 -18.77 4.82
N ARG A 104 38.91 -18.05 3.80
CA ARG A 104 40.17 -17.29 3.82
C ARG A 104 40.20 -16.21 4.89
N ARG A 105 39.05 -15.65 5.26
CA ARG A 105 38.91 -14.68 6.36
C ARG A 105 38.77 -15.35 7.73
N GLY A 106 39.01 -16.66 7.83
CA GLY A 106 38.91 -17.43 9.06
C GLY A 106 37.48 -17.83 9.43
N TYR A 107 36.50 -17.53 8.57
CA TYR A 107 35.12 -17.90 8.84
C TYR A 107 34.90 -19.37 8.54
N ARG A 108 34.67 -20.14 9.61
CA ARG A 108 34.22 -21.52 9.54
C ARG A 108 32.71 -21.48 9.67
N MET A 109 32.00 -21.88 8.61
CA MET A 109 30.56 -22.13 8.71
C MET A 109 30.33 -23.16 9.83
N ALA A 110 29.79 -22.68 10.94
CA ALA A 110 29.46 -23.49 12.10
C ALA A 110 27.95 -23.47 12.26
N GLY A 111 27.27 -24.42 11.60
CA GLY A 111 25.86 -24.70 11.85
C GLY A 111 24.86 -23.57 11.55
N VAL A 112 23.60 -23.94 11.62
CA VAL A 112 22.46 -23.18 11.10
C VAL A 112 22.16 -21.97 12.02
N TYR A 113 22.34 -20.74 11.53
CA TYR A 113 21.96 -19.46 12.18
C TYR A 113 22.75 -19.05 13.45
N CYS A 114 24.03 -18.71 13.35
CA CYS A 114 24.73 -17.97 14.42
C CYS A 114 24.72 -16.46 14.08
N GLU A 115 23.67 -15.67 14.34
CA GLU A 115 22.61 -15.68 15.35
C GLU A 115 21.43 -14.90 14.72
N LEU A 116 20.19 -15.26 15.03
CA LEU A 116 19.09 -14.26 15.03
C LEU A 116 19.18 -13.45 16.33
#